data_AF-A0AAV7JPG3-F1
#
_entry.id   AF-A0AAV7JPG3-F1
#
_cell.length_a   1.000
_cell.length_b   1.000
_cell.length_c   1.000
_cell.angle_alpha   90.00
_cell.angle_beta   90.00
_cell.angle_gamma   90.00
#
_symmetry.space_group_name_H-M   'P 1'
#
loop_
_entity.id
_entity.type
_entity.pdbx_description
1 polymer ?
#
loop_
_entity_poly.entity_id
_entity_poly.type
_entity_poly.pdbx_seq_one_letter_code
_entity_poly.pdbx_strand_id
1 'polypeptide(L)'
;MATKRTIDQMLSEADITGLDIKELNKKLKEDRVPKCEQQHIKKQRRRIKMKTYRKDSRQRKAKEYESLEHERARLAAILATLQHEVVQLRDRRSAIMHQIMDVEGSDEEFLIVD
;
A
#
# COMPACT_ATOMS: atom_id res chain seq x y z
N MET A 1 9.37 43.67 37.26
CA MET A 1 9.10 43.57 35.81
C MET A 1 8.77 42.12 35.48
N ALA A 2 7.55 41.82 35.04
CA ALA A 2 7.14 40.45 34.72
C ALA A 2 7.66 40.06 33.32
N THR A 3 8.57 39.09 33.26
CA THR A 3 9.07 38.50 32.02
C THR A 3 7.92 37.82 31.27
N LYS A 4 7.60 38.31 30.07
CA LYS A 4 6.70 37.63 29.13
C LYS A 4 7.27 36.24 28.83
N ARG A 5 6.64 35.19 29.38
CA ARG A 5 6.93 33.81 28.96
C ARG A 5 6.47 33.64 27.52
N THR A 6 7.33 33.14 26.66
CA THR A 6 6.97 32.79 25.28
C THR A 6 6.04 31.57 25.30
N ILE A 7 5.14 31.44 24.31
CA ILE A 7 4.16 30.34 24.20
C ILE A 7 4.82 28.96 24.24
N ASP A 8 6.03 28.83 23.70
CA ASP A 8 6.86 27.62 23.76
C ASP A 8 7.22 27.19 25.19
N GLN A 9 7.07 28.07 26.18
CA GLN A 9 7.25 27.77 27.61
C GLN A 9 5.96 27.39 28.33
N MET A 10 4.78 27.51 27.71
CA MET A 10 3.48 27.31 28.39
C MET A 10 2.80 25.97 28.06
N LEU A 11 2.98 25.43 26.84
CA LEU A 11 2.38 24.14 26.43
C LEU A 11 3.30 23.40 25.47
N SER A 12 3.54 22.11 25.74
CA SER A 12 4.27 21.23 24.82
C SER A 12 3.45 20.96 23.54
N GLU A 13 4.12 20.60 22.43
CA GLU A 13 3.43 20.13 21.21
C GLU A 13 2.48 18.97 21.51
N ALA A 14 2.83 18.11 22.47
CA ALA A 14 2.00 17.01 22.94
C ALA A 14 0.71 17.51 23.60
N ASP A 15 0.78 18.54 24.44
CA ASP A 15 -0.38 19.14 25.09
C ASP A 15 -1.30 19.86 24.10
N ILE A 16 -0.70 20.55 23.11
CA ILE A 16 -1.43 21.32 22.09
C ILE A 16 -2.22 20.39 21.15
N THR A 17 -1.65 19.24 20.81
CA THR A 17 -2.26 18.29 19.86
C THR A 17 -3.11 17.21 20.52
N GLY A 18 -2.77 16.82 21.74
CA GLY A 18 -3.45 15.77 22.50
C GLY A 18 -4.83 16.16 23.00
N LEU A 19 -5.06 17.45 23.29
CA LEU A 19 -6.36 17.94 23.73
C LEU A 19 -7.35 18.10 22.56
N ASP A 20 -8.62 17.81 22.84
CA ASP A 20 -9.70 18.25 21.97
C ASP A 20 -9.76 19.78 21.92
N ILE A 21 -10.30 20.35 20.83
CA ILE A 21 -10.39 21.79 20.67
C ILE A 21 -11.23 22.44 21.77
N LYS A 22 -12.24 21.76 22.31
CA LYS A 22 -13.06 22.28 23.42
C LYS A 22 -12.25 22.36 24.70
N GLU A 23 -11.50 21.32 25.02
CA GLU A 23 -10.65 21.24 26.21
C GLU A 23 -9.50 22.24 26.12
N LEU A 24 -8.86 22.35 24.96
CA LEU A 24 -7.83 23.36 24.71
C LEU A 24 -8.39 24.77 24.89
N ASN A 25 -9.57 25.07 24.37
CA ASN A 25 -10.21 26.37 24.57
C ASN A 25 -10.54 26.65 26.04
N LYS A 26 -10.98 25.63 26.79
CA LYS A 26 -11.27 25.74 28.22
C LYS A 26 -10.00 26.07 28.99
N LYS A 27 -8.94 25.28 28.80
CA LYS A 27 -7.63 25.48 29.44
C LYS A 27 -7.04 26.86 29.17
N LEU A 28 -7.07 27.30 27.90
CA LEU A 28 -6.59 28.63 27.52
C LEU A 28 -7.37 29.79 28.18
N LYS A 29 -8.66 29.59 28.47
CA LYS A 29 -9.47 30.58 29.20
C LYS A 29 -9.18 30.55 30.70
N GLU A 30 -9.08 29.36 31.29
CA GLU A 30 -8.78 29.16 32.72
C GLU A 30 -7.40 29.73 33.09
N ASP A 31 -6.41 29.52 32.22
CA ASP A 31 -5.05 30.05 32.36
C ASP A 31 -4.94 31.55 32.01
N ARG A 32 -6.07 32.21 31.70
CA ARG A 32 -6.16 33.63 31.34
C ARG A 32 -5.22 34.05 30.20
N VAL A 33 -5.01 33.16 29.24
CA VAL A 33 -4.13 33.41 28.09
C VAL A 33 -4.71 34.54 27.23
N PRO A 34 -3.92 35.56 26.84
CA PRO A 34 -4.37 36.63 25.97
C PRO A 34 -4.92 36.12 24.63
N LYS A 35 -5.98 36.75 24.10
CA LYS A 35 -6.63 36.34 22.83
C LYS A 35 -5.65 36.19 21.66
N CYS A 36 -4.66 37.08 21.56
CA CYS A 36 -3.63 37.01 20.51
C CYS A 36 -2.79 35.72 20.62
N GLU A 37 -2.40 35.34 21.83
CA GLU A 37 -1.63 34.12 22.10
C GLU A 37 -2.49 32.86 21.90
N GLN A 38 -3.77 32.90 22.27
CA GLN A 38 -4.70 31.81 21.95
C GLN A 38 -4.80 31.54 20.44
N GLN A 39 -4.84 32.59 19.62
CA GLN A 39 -4.83 32.44 18.17
C GLN A 39 -3.52 31.84 17.67
N HIS A 40 -2.40 32.23 18.26
CA HIS A 40 -1.09 31.67 17.93
C HIS A 40 -1.02 30.17 18.25
N ILE A 41 -1.46 29.75 19.45
CA ILE A 41 -1.52 28.34 19.86
C ILE A 41 -2.40 27.52 18.92
N LYS A 42 -3.57 28.05 18.52
CA LYS A 42 -4.44 27.38 17.55
C LYS A 42 -3.79 27.24 16.17
N LYS A 43 -3.06 28.26 15.71
CA LYS A 43 -2.29 28.20 14.46
C LYS A 43 -1.17 27.15 14.56
N GLN A 44 -0.45 27.09 15.67
CA GLN A 44 0.57 26.05 15.93
C GLN A 44 -0.07 24.65 15.90
N ARG A 45 -1.19 24.43 16.63
CA ARG A 45 -1.94 23.16 16.59
C ARG A 45 -2.29 22.74 15.16
N ARG A 46 -2.79 23.67 14.34
CA ARG A 46 -3.12 23.40 12.94
C ARG A 46 -1.87 22.97 12.15
N ARG A 47 -0.74 23.66 12.33
CA ARG A 47 0.52 23.31 11.66
C ARG A 47 1.02 21.92 12.04
N ILE A 48 0.99 21.57 13.33
CA ILE A 48 1.43 20.26 13.81
C ILE A 48 0.51 19.16 13.26
N LYS A 49 -0.82 19.32 13.38
CA LYS A 49 -1.77 18.35 12.80
C LYS A 49 -1.58 18.19 11.29
N MET A 50 -1.38 19.28 10.56
CA MET A 50 -1.10 19.23 9.11
C MET A 50 0.18 18.44 8.79
N LYS A 51 1.23 18.58 9.60
CA LYS A 51 2.47 17.81 9.47
C LYS A 51 2.20 16.32 9.63
N THR A 52 1.42 15.93 10.64
CA THR A 52 1.00 14.54 10.86
C THR A 52 0.17 14.02 9.69
N TYR A 53 -0.86 14.76 9.24
CA TYR A 53 -1.67 14.37 8.09
C TYR A 53 -0.85 14.13 6.82
N ARG A 54 0.15 14.98 6.56
CA ARG A 54 1.06 14.79 5.41
C ARG A 54 1.89 13.52 5.56
N LYS A 55 2.41 13.23 6.75
CA LYS A 55 3.15 11.99 7.05
C LYS A 55 2.25 10.78 6.82
N ASP A 56 1.05 10.76 7.39
CA ASP A 56 0.11 9.65 7.28
C ASP A 56 -0.38 9.46 5.85
N SER A 57 -0.58 10.55 5.10
CA SER A 57 -0.92 10.49 3.68
C SER A 57 0.19 9.83 2.86
N ARG A 58 1.46 10.22 3.08
CA ARG A 58 2.61 9.59 2.43
C ARG A 58 2.74 8.12 2.82
N GLN A 59 2.56 7.80 4.09
CA GLN A 59 2.65 6.43 4.59
C GLN A 59 1.55 5.53 4.02
N ARG A 60 0.31 6.02 3.92
CA ARG A 60 -0.79 5.28 3.28
C ARG A 60 -0.49 5.00 1.81
N LYS A 61 -0.02 6.01 1.08
CA LYS A 61 0.36 5.83 -0.32
C LYS A 61 1.52 4.85 -0.50
N ALA A 62 2.51 4.86 0.39
CA ALA A 62 3.61 3.90 0.38
C ALA A 62 3.10 2.46 0.61
N LYS A 63 2.23 2.25 1.62
CA LYS A 63 1.62 0.94 1.89
C LYS A 63 0.78 0.43 0.72
N GLU A 64 0.02 1.31 0.09
CA GLU A 64 -0.77 0.98 -1.10
C GLU A 64 0.15 0.53 -2.26
N TYR A 65 1.24 1.25 -2.49
CA TYR A 65 2.23 0.88 -3.50
C TYR A 65 2.89 -0.47 -3.19
N GLU A 66 3.31 -0.70 -1.94
CA GLU A 66 3.87 -1.99 -1.52
C GLU A 66 2.88 -3.14 -1.74
N SER A 67 1.61 -2.94 -1.39
CA SER A 67 0.56 -3.94 -1.61
C SER A 67 0.35 -4.24 -3.10
N LEU A 68 0.36 -3.22 -3.96
CA LEU A 68 0.21 -3.39 -5.40
C LEU A 68 1.42 -4.09 -6.02
N GLU A 69 2.62 -3.79 -5.56
CA GLU A 69 3.84 -4.45 -6.05
C GLU A 69 3.88 -5.93 -5.63
N HIS A 70 3.43 -6.25 -4.41
CA HIS A 70 3.27 -7.64 -3.98
C HIS A 70 2.26 -8.41 -4.83
N GLU A 71 1.10 -7.82 -5.12
CA GLU A 71 0.09 -8.48 -5.95
C GLU A 71 0.58 -8.63 -7.40
N ARG A 72 1.24 -7.61 -7.95
CA ARG A 72 1.87 -7.68 -9.27
C ARG A 72 2.90 -8.83 -9.33
N ALA A 73 3.77 -8.95 -8.33
CA ALA A 73 4.77 -10.01 -8.28
C ALA A 73 4.11 -11.40 -8.19
N ARG A 74 3.06 -11.54 -7.38
CA ARG A 74 2.27 -12.77 -7.28
C ARG A 74 1.63 -13.15 -8.61
N LEU A 75 0.97 -12.22 -9.28
CA LEU A 75 0.33 -12.46 -10.58
C LEU A 75 1.36 -12.81 -11.66
N ALA A 76 2.54 -12.15 -11.65
CA ALA A 76 3.63 -12.48 -12.57
C ALA A 76 4.13 -13.91 -12.37
N ALA A 77 4.27 -14.36 -11.12
CA ALA A 77 4.66 -15.74 -10.81
C ALA A 77 3.60 -16.75 -11.29
N ILE A 78 2.31 -16.47 -11.07
CA ILE A 78 1.21 -17.32 -11.55
C ILE A 78 1.22 -17.42 -13.08
N LEU A 79 1.40 -16.29 -13.78
CA LEU A 79 1.48 -16.27 -15.24
C LEU A 79 2.65 -17.11 -15.77
N ALA A 80 3.83 -17.01 -15.15
CA ALA A 80 4.99 -17.81 -15.54
C ALA A 80 4.71 -19.32 -15.41
N THR A 81 4.09 -19.75 -14.31
CA THR A 81 3.70 -21.15 -14.08
C THR A 81 2.70 -21.63 -15.13
N LEU A 82 1.64 -20.86 -15.39
CA LEU A 82 0.62 -21.22 -16.37
C LEU A 82 1.19 -21.26 -17.80
N GLN A 83 2.07 -20.34 -18.15
CA GLN A 83 2.75 -20.34 -19.45
C GLN A 83 3.60 -21.60 -19.61
N HIS A 84 4.32 -22.01 -18.57
CA HIS A 84 5.09 -23.25 -18.59
C HIS A 84 4.20 -24.48 -18.77
N GLU A 85 3.09 -24.56 -18.04
CA GLU A 85 2.12 -25.64 -18.15
C GLU A 85 1.51 -25.73 -19.56
N VAL A 86 1.18 -24.59 -20.18
CA VAL A 86 0.69 -24.54 -21.57
C VAL A 86 1.73 -25.11 -22.55
N VAL A 87 3.01 -24.82 -22.36
CA VAL A 87 4.08 -25.40 -23.19
C VAL A 87 4.14 -26.91 -23.01
N GLN A 88 4.18 -27.40 -21.77
CA GLN A 88 4.21 -28.84 -21.50
C GLN A 88 3.01 -29.58 -22.12
N LEU A 89 1.82 -28.99 -22.02
CA LEU A 89 0.61 -29.57 -22.60
C LEU A 89 0.65 -29.57 -24.13
N ARG A 90 1.21 -28.52 -24.76
CA ARG A 90 1.40 -28.48 -26.22
C ARG A 90 2.39 -29.53 -26.68
N ASP A 91 3.50 -29.70 -25.98
CA ASP A 91 4.52 -30.71 -26.30
C ASP A 91 3.95 -32.11 -26.16
N ARG A 92 3.24 -32.38 -25.06
CA ARG A 92 2.56 -33.66 -24.83
C ARG A 92 1.51 -33.96 -25.90
N ARG A 93 0.71 -32.94 -26.29
CA ARG A 93 -0.25 -33.08 -27.39
C ARG A 93 0.46 -33.41 -28.70
N SER A 94 1.58 -32.76 -29.00
CA SER A 94 2.36 -33.02 -30.21
C SER A 94 2.91 -34.46 -30.21
N ALA A 95 3.43 -34.93 -29.09
CA ALA A 95 3.94 -36.29 -28.97
C ALA A 95 2.84 -37.35 -29.20
N ILE A 96 1.65 -37.15 -28.62
CA ILE A 96 0.50 -38.04 -28.84
C ILE A 96 0.07 -38.02 -30.32
N MET A 97 0.03 -36.85 -30.95
CA MET A 97 -0.32 -36.75 -32.38
C MET A 97 0.68 -37.52 -33.27
N HIS A 98 1.98 -37.43 -32.99
CA HIS A 98 2.98 -38.23 -33.71
C HIS A 98 2.76 -39.74 -33.51
N GLN A 99 2.50 -40.19 -32.29
CA GLN A 99 2.20 -41.60 -32.01
C GLN A 99 0.96 -42.10 -32.77
N ILE A 100 -0.09 -41.28 -32.87
CA ILE A 100 -1.30 -41.65 -33.64
C ILE A 100 -0.96 -41.78 -35.13
N MET A 101 -0.21 -40.82 -35.69
CA MET A 101 0.20 -40.87 -37.11
C MET A 101 1.09 -42.08 -37.42
N ASP A 102 1.97 -42.47 -36.51
CA ASP A 102 2.84 -43.65 -36.69
C ASP A 102 2.05 -44.96 -36.67
N VAL A 103 0.95 -45.03 -35.88
CA VAL A 103 0.06 -46.20 -35.82
C VAL A 103 -0.80 -46.31 -37.10
N GLU A 104 -1.37 -45.20 -37.57
CA GLU A 104 -2.19 -45.19 -38.80
C GLU A 104 -1.37 -45.46 -40.07
N GLY A 105 -0.06 -45.15 -40.07
CA GLY A 105 0.85 -45.47 -41.17
C GLY A 105 1.33 -46.92 -41.23
N SER A 106 1.15 -47.69 -40.15
CA SER A 106 1.59 -49.09 -40.05
C SER A 106 0.51 -50.13 -40.41
N ASP A 107 -0.74 -49.72 -40.63
CA ASP A 107 -1.85 -50.61 -40.98
C ASP A 107 -1.94 -50.92 -42.50
N GLU A 108 -1.13 -50.29 -43.36
CA GLU A 108 -1.14 -50.53 -44.82
C GLU A 108 -0.12 -51.58 -45.33
N GLU A 109 0.74 -52.16 -44.48
CA GLU A 109 1.80 -53.10 -44.94
C GLU A 109 1.52 -54.60 -44.75
N PHE A 110 0.30 -55.01 -44.38
CA PHE A 110 -0.04 -56.44 -44.30
C PHE A 110 -1.16 -56.84 -45.28
N LEU A 111 -0.77 -57.70 -46.23
CA LEU A 111 -1.55 -58.55 -47.14
C LEU A 111 -1.71 -58.09 -48.61
N ILE A 112 -0.66 -58.35 -49.39
CA ILE A 112 -0.84 -59.08 -50.65
C ILE A 112 0.05 -60.33 -50.55
N VAL A 113 -0.58 -61.49 -50.36
CA VAL A 113 0.04 -62.80 -50.55
C VAL A 113 -0.73 -63.45 -51.69
N ASP A 114 0.02 -63.83 -52.74
CA ASP A 114 -0.43 -64.45 -53.99
C ASP A 114 -1.31 -65.70 -53.81
#